data_AF-A0A1H8L1E9-F1
#
_entry.id   AF-A0A1H8L1E9-F1
#
_cell.length_a   1.000
_cell.length_b   1.000
_cell.length_c   1.000
_cell.angle_alpha   90.00
_cell.angle_beta   90.00
_cell.angle_gamma   90.00
#
_symmetry.space_group_name_H-M   'P 1'
#
loop_
_entity.id
_entity.type
_entity.pdbx_description
1 polymer ?
#
loop_
_entity_poly.entity_id
_entity_poly.type
_entity_poly.pdbx_seq_one_letter_code
_entity_poly.pdbx_strand_id
1 'polypeptide(L)'
;MNQAAKLARLQKISDLILDTHLEKLRICAAARNVSIRGLQDLTVQPTIDDSLQFAQSRMRYEAWADTRRAELNIMLARQTADWLDEKHAAEKAFGRAQNISRLQKDP
;
A
#
# COMPACT_ATOMS: atom_id res chain seq x y z
N MET A 1 5.62 39.69 -13.79
CA MET A 1 4.78 38.79 -12.96
C MET A 1 5.18 38.94 -11.50
N ASN A 2 4.26 39.33 -10.61
CA ASN A 2 4.54 39.59 -9.19
C ASN A 2 4.85 38.28 -8.41
N GLN A 3 5.66 38.36 -7.35
CA GLN A 3 6.08 37.25 -6.48
C GLN A 3 4.88 36.48 -5.92
N ALA A 4 3.82 37.16 -5.50
CA ALA A 4 2.58 36.54 -5.03
C ALA A 4 1.95 35.62 -6.10
N ALA A 5 1.93 36.06 -7.37
CA ALA A 5 1.40 35.25 -8.47
C ALA A 5 2.29 34.03 -8.79
N LYS A 6 3.61 34.15 -8.59
CA LYS A 6 4.54 33.00 -8.70
C LYS A 6 4.29 31.98 -7.60
N LEU A 7 4.16 32.42 -6.35
CA LEU A 7 3.87 31.54 -5.21
C LEU A 7 2.51 30.86 -5.36
N ALA A 8 1.48 31.58 -5.82
CA ALA A 8 0.16 31.00 -6.08
C ALA A 8 0.21 29.90 -7.15
N ARG A 9 1.00 30.10 -8.22
CA ARG A 9 1.21 29.07 -9.24
C ARG A 9 1.98 27.87 -8.70
N LEU A 10 3.03 28.09 -7.92
CA LEU A 10 3.81 27.02 -7.29
C LEU A 10 2.96 26.19 -6.31
N GLN A 11 2.06 26.84 -5.57
CA GLN A 11 1.13 26.13 -4.70
C GLN A 11 0.23 25.19 -5.50
N LYS A 12 -0.42 25.69 -6.55
CA LYS A 12 -1.28 24.86 -7.42
C LYS A 12 -0.56 23.64 -7.98
N ILE A 13 0.68 23.81 -8.44
CA ILE A 13 1.48 22.70 -8.97
C ILE A 13 1.84 21.71 -7.86
N SER A 14 2.19 22.20 -6.67
CA SER A 14 2.58 21.35 -5.54
C SER A 14 1.40 20.57 -4.99
N ASP A 15 0.21 21.16 -4.94
CA ASP A 15 -1.03 20.48 -4.57
C ASP A 15 -1.36 19.36 -5.56
N LEU A 16 -1.25 19.63 -6.86
CA LEU A 16 -1.48 18.60 -7.90
C LEU A 16 -0.50 17.42 -7.78
N ILE A 17 0.78 17.72 -7.50
CA ILE A 17 1.80 16.68 -7.28
C ILE A 17 1.48 15.87 -6.02
N LEU A 18 1.07 16.54 -4.94
CA LEU A 18 0.64 15.89 -3.71
C LEU A 18 -0.55 14.95 -3.97
N ASP A 19 -1.60 15.44 -4.61
CA ASP A 19 -2.80 14.66 -4.95
C ASP A 19 -2.43 13.41 -5.77
N THR A 20 -1.52 13.57 -6.73
CA THR A 20 -1.03 12.47 -7.56
C THR A 20 -0.35 11.38 -6.71
N HIS A 21 0.54 11.76 -5.80
CA HIS A 21 1.23 10.80 -4.93
C HIS A 21 0.29 10.16 -3.90
N LEU A 22 -0.69 10.90 -3.38
CA LEU A 22 -1.70 10.35 -2.49
C LEU A 22 -2.56 9.30 -3.19
N GLU A 23 -2.94 9.54 -4.44
CA GLU A 23 -3.71 8.55 -5.21
C GLU A 23 -2.90 7.29 -5.53
N LYS A 24 -1.62 7.44 -5.92
CA LYS A 24 -0.72 6.30 -6.10
C LYS A 24 -0.53 5.51 -4.81
N LEU A 25 -0.29 6.20 -3.70
CA LEU A 25 -0.19 5.58 -2.38
C LEU A 25 -1.45 4.79 -2.02
N ARG A 26 -2.64 5.34 -2.31
CA ARG A 26 -3.93 4.65 -2.10
C ARG A 26 -4.03 3.38 -2.93
N ILE A 27 -3.64 3.42 -4.21
CA ILE A 27 -3.65 2.27 -5.11
C ILE A 27 -2.68 1.18 -4.59
N CYS A 28 -1.44 1.54 -4.26
CA CYS A 28 -0.45 0.60 -3.73
C CYS A 28 -0.92 -0.02 -2.40
N ALA A 29 -1.48 0.79 -1.50
CA ALA A 29 -2.04 0.31 -0.24
C ALA A 29 -3.21 -0.66 -0.46
N ALA A 30 -4.10 -0.38 -1.41
CA ALA A 30 -5.21 -1.27 -1.75
C ALA A 30 -4.71 -2.61 -2.28
N ALA A 31 -3.75 -2.61 -3.22
CA ALA A 31 -3.15 -3.83 -3.76
C ALA A 31 -2.49 -4.67 -2.66
N ARG A 32 -1.72 -4.02 -1.77
CA ARG A 32 -1.10 -4.67 -0.60
C ARG A 32 -2.13 -5.32 0.32
N ASN A 33 -3.24 -4.62 0.60
CA ASN A 33 -4.29 -5.11 1.47
C ASN A 33 -5.02 -6.34 0.90
N VAL A 34 -5.15 -6.43 -0.42
CA VAL A 34 -5.70 -7.64 -1.07
C VAL A 34 -4.84 -8.86 -0.79
N SER A 35 -3.50 -8.76 -0.93
CA SER A 35 -2.59 -9.87 -0.64
C SER A 35 -2.61 -10.28 0.83
N ILE A 36 -2.69 -9.30 1.74
CA ILE A 36 -2.81 -9.56 3.19
C ILE A 36 -4.09 -10.35 3.51
N ARG A 37 -5.23 -9.96 2.94
CA ARG A 37 -6.48 -10.71 3.11
C ARG A 37 -6.36 -12.12 2.54
N GLY A 38 -5.77 -12.26 1.36
CA GLY A 38 -5.54 -13.58 0.76
C GLY A 38 -4.71 -14.50 1.66
N LEU A 39 -3.73 -13.98 2.39
CA LEU A 39 -2.97 -14.76 3.38
C LEU A 39 -3.83 -15.13 4.61
N GLN A 40 -4.68 -14.22 5.08
CA GLN A 40 -5.61 -14.48 6.19
C GLN A 40 -6.59 -15.60 5.83
N ASP A 41 -7.11 -15.61 4.61
CA ASP A 41 -8.05 -16.62 4.11
C ASP A 41 -7.45 -18.03 4.01
N LEU A 42 -6.12 -18.15 3.94
CA LEU A 42 -5.41 -19.44 3.93
C LEU A 42 -5.13 -20.00 5.33
N THR A 43 -5.63 -19.34 6.38
CA THR A 43 -5.49 -19.81 7.76
C THR A 43 -6.57 -20.84 8.06
N VAL A 44 -6.18 -22.09 8.28
CA VAL A 44 -7.10 -23.17 8.65
C VAL A 44 -7.37 -23.12 10.15
N GLN A 45 -8.63 -23.17 10.53
CA GLN A 45 -9.02 -23.37 11.92
C GLN A 45 -8.84 -24.84 12.32
N PRO A 46 -8.31 -25.11 13.52
CA PRO A 46 -8.16 -26.49 13.98
C PRO A 46 -9.53 -27.14 14.13
N THR A 47 -9.70 -28.30 13.49
CA THR A 47 -10.91 -29.14 13.58
C THR A 47 -10.57 -30.47 14.25
N ILE A 48 -11.49 -30.97 15.06
CA ILE A 48 -11.38 -32.26 15.74
C ILE A 48 -12.11 -33.30 14.88
N ASP A 49 -11.40 -33.85 13.89
CA ASP A 49 -11.80 -35.01 13.10
C ASP A 49 -10.54 -35.88 12.89
N ASP A 50 -10.54 -37.06 13.49
CA ASP A 50 -9.40 -37.98 13.46
C ASP A 50 -9.52 -39.05 12.37
N SER A 51 -10.49 -38.92 11.45
CA SER A 51 -10.63 -39.85 10.33
C SER A 51 -9.44 -39.78 9.38
N LEU A 52 -9.06 -40.94 8.83
CA LEU A 52 -7.98 -41.02 7.84
C LEU A 52 -8.27 -40.17 6.60
N GLN A 53 -9.54 -40.11 6.18
CA GLN A 53 -9.98 -39.31 5.04
C GLN A 53 -9.79 -37.81 5.30
N PHE A 54 -10.10 -37.36 6.52
CA PHE A 54 -9.86 -35.99 6.93
C PHE A 54 -8.36 -35.66 6.95
N ALA A 55 -7.53 -36.53 7.53
CA ALA A 55 -6.08 -36.35 7.57
C ALA A 55 -5.46 -36.23 6.16
N GLN A 56 -5.88 -37.08 5.22
CA GLN A 56 -5.42 -37.03 3.82
C GLN A 56 -5.86 -35.75 3.12
N SER A 57 -7.11 -35.32 3.33
CA SER A 57 -7.65 -34.09 2.73
C SER A 57 -6.93 -32.86 3.27
N ARG A 58 -6.66 -32.82 4.58
CA ARG A 58 -5.89 -31.75 5.23
C ARG A 58 -4.47 -31.66 4.69
N MET A 59 -3.77 -32.79 4.52
CA MET A 59 -2.41 -32.79 3.96
C MET A 59 -2.38 -32.23 2.53
N ARG A 60 -3.35 -32.61 1.68
CA ARG A 60 -3.46 -32.08 0.31
C ARG A 60 -3.75 -30.58 0.29
N TYR A 61 -4.65 -30.14 1.18
CA TYR A 61 -4.96 -28.72 1.33
C TYR A 61 -3.71 -27.95 1.76
N GLU A 62 -2.98 -28.40 2.79
CA GLU A 62 -1.79 -27.67 3.27
C GLU A 62 -0.70 -27.58 2.21
N ALA A 63 -0.45 -28.65 1.45
CA ALA A 63 0.53 -28.60 0.35
C ALA A 63 0.15 -27.56 -0.72
N TRP A 64 -1.14 -27.46 -1.06
CA TRP A 64 -1.64 -26.42 -1.96
C TRP A 64 -1.56 -25.02 -1.32
N ALA A 65 -1.95 -24.89 -0.06
CA ALA A 65 -1.97 -23.63 0.68
C ALA A 65 -0.54 -23.08 0.86
N ASP A 66 0.45 -23.93 1.13
CA ASP A 66 1.86 -23.54 1.25
C ASP A 66 2.40 -22.92 -0.05
N THR A 67 2.10 -23.56 -1.19
CA THR A 67 2.44 -23.01 -2.50
C THR A 67 1.80 -21.64 -2.69
N ARG A 68 0.51 -21.51 -2.33
CA ARG A 68 -0.22 -20.25 -2.46
C ARG A 68 0.27 -19.15 -1.51
N ARG A 69 0.61 -19.49 -0.27
CA ARG A 69 1.20 -18.59 0.72
C ARG A 69 2.55 -18.06 0.21
N ALA A 70 3.39 -18.91 -0.37
CA ALA A 70 4.67 -18.51 -0.93
C ALA A 70 4.53 -17.47 -2.06
N GLU A 71 3.60 -17.70 -2.99
CA GLU A 71 3.27 -16.76 -4.06
C GLU A 71 2.80 -15.40 -3.52
N LEU A 72 1.84 -15.42 -2.58
CA LEU A 72 1.29 -14.22 -1.95
C LEU A 72 2.36 -13.46 -1.16
N ASN A 73 3.26 -14.15 -0.45
CA ASN A 73 4.34 -13.52 0.30
C ASN A 73 5.33 -12.78 -0.63
N ILE A 74 5.70 -13.37 -1.77
CA ILE A 74 6.56 -12.70 -2.77
C ILE A 74 5.86 -11.46 -3.33
N MET A 75 4.58 -11.58 -3.67
CA MET A 75 3.78 -10.45 -4.15
C MET A 75 3.68 -9.34 -3.10
N LEU A 76 3.39 -9.71 -1.86
CA LEU A 76 3.27 -8.79 -0.73
C LEU A 76 4.58 -8.04 -0.46
N ALA A 77 5.73 -8.72 -0.59
CA ALA A 77 7.03 -8.07 -0.44
C ALA A 77 7.23 -6.96 -1.49
N ARG A 78 6.92 -7.24 -2.77
CA ARG A 78 6.99 -6.25 -3.85
C ARG A 78 6.04 -5.07 -3.61
N GLN A 79 4.77 -5.38 -3.33
CA GLN A 79 3.76 -4.35 -3.04
C GLN A 79 4.10 -3.51 -1.81
N THR A 80 4.79 -4.09 -0.83
CA THR A 80 5.26 -3.35 0.35
C THR A 80 6.39 -2.39 -0.02
N ALA A 81 7.32 -2.79 -0.88
CA ALA A 81 8.33 -1.89 -1.40
C ALA A 81 7.70 -0.72 -2.17
N ASP A 82 6.80 -1.00 -3.13
CA ASP A 82 6.09 0.02 -3.90
C ASP A 82 5.32 0.99 -2.99
N TRP A 83 4.64 0.46 -1.97
CA TRP A 83 3.91 1.27 -0.98
C TRP A 83 4.84 2.17 -0.17
N LEU A 84 6.01 1.68 0.25
CA LEU A 84 7.00 2.48 0.99
C LEU A 84 7.55 3.62 0.12
N ASP A 85 7.84 3.35 -1.15
CA ASP A 85 8.36 4.34 -2.08
C ASP A 85 7.34 5.46 -2.33
N GLU A 86 6.08 5.12 -2.62
CA GLU A 86 5.02 6.12 -2.81
C GLU A 86 4.66 6.84 -1.51
N LYS A 87 4.75 6.18 -0.36
CA LYS A 87 4.56 6.83 0.95
C LYS A 87 5.59 7.94 1.14
N HIS A 88 6.87 7.65 0.90
CA HIS A 88 7.94 8.63 1.00
C HIS A 88 7.79 9.77 0.00
N ALA A 89 7.35 9.47 -1.23
CA ALA A 89 7.08 10.47 -2.24
C ALA A 89 5.93 11.42 -1.83
N ALA A 90 4.84 10.86 -1.29
CA ALA A 90 3.72 11.64 -0.75
C ALA A 90 4.13 12.52 0.43
N GLU A 91 4.94 12.00 1.37
CA GLU A 91 5.48 12.78 2.50
C GLU A 91 6.31 13.98 2.03
N LYS A 92 7.19 13.78 1.05
CA LYS A 92 7.97 14.88 0.45
C LYS A 92 7.10 15.90 -0.27
N ALA A 93 6.12 15.45 -1.05
CA ALA A 93 5.20 16.34 -1.76
C ALA A 93 4.37 17.17 -0.77
N PHE A 94 3.90 16.54 0.30
CA PHE A 94 3.17 17.19 1.37
C PHE A 94 4.00 18.28 2.05
N GLY A 95 5.24 17.97 2.43
CA GLY A 95 6.16 18.94 3.03
C GLY A 95 6.42 20.14 2.11
N ARG A 96 6.58 19.91 0.80
CA ARG A 96 6.75 20.99 -0.19
C ARG A 96 5.50 21.88 -0.28
N ALA A 97 4.32 21.29 -0.41
CA ALA A 97 3.06 22.02 -0.45
C ALA A 97 2.83 22.85 0.82
N GLN A 98 3.17 22.29 1.99
CA GLN A 98 3.08 22.99 3.27
C GLN A 98 4.04 24.19 3.35
N ASN A 99 5.29 24.03 2.90
CA ASN A 99 6.27 25.11 2.92
C ASN A 99 5.87 26.27 2.00
N ILE A 100 5.36 25.99 0.80
CA ILE A 100 4.87 27.04 -0.11
C ILE A 100 3.65 27.75 0.49
N SER A 101 2.75 27.00 1.14
CA SER A 101 1.59 27.58 1.82
C SER A 101 2.01 28.52 2.96
N ARG A 102 3.06 28.17 3.72
CA ARG A 102 3.63 29.04 4.77
C ARG A 102 4.22 30.32 4.19
N LEU A 103 5.01 30.23 3.12
CA LEU A 103 5.59 31.41 2.44
C LEU A 103 4.55 32.35 1.84
N GLN A 104 3.32 31.89 1.59
CA GLN A 104 2.22 32.77 1.18
C GLN A 104 1.56 33.50 2.35
N LYS A 105 1.59 32.91 3.55
CA LYS A 105 0.96 33.47 4.75
C LYS A 105 1.88 34.45 5.48
N ASP A 106 3.18 34.16 5.51
CA ASP A 106 4.24 35.01 6.08
C ASP A 106 5.28 35.35 4.99
N PRO A 107 4.99 36.35 4.12
CA PRO A 107 5.81 36.66 2.94
C PRO A 107 7.15 37.34 3.24
#